data_AF-A0A1G1YGB8-F1
#
_entry.id   AF-A0A1G1YGB8-F1
#
_cell.length_a   1.000
_cell.length_b   1.000
_cell.length_c   1.000
_cell.angle_alpha   90.00
_cell.angle_beta   90.00
_cell.angle_gamma   90.00
#
_symmetry.space_group_name_H-M   'P 1'
#
loop_
_entity.id
_entity.type
_entity.pdbx_description
1 polymer ?
#
loop_
_entity_poly.entity_id
_entity_poly.type
_entity_poly.pdbx_seq_one_letter_code
_entity_poly.pdbx_strand_id
1 'polypeptide(L)'
;MNKQGQHFLTAVKFLVVVIGALLMSVGIIYAATTIGTNINTTGTTTLGDGTGDTVTINGHITAATTTGNLVVGIDTLATPTSSLSVFGGLHVFRGVATTSDALWVGSAGTVSQLDLAGGDLYVQNDAEIDNNLFVQGYASTTGDLIVKGGTIDLTTSTATTTVGIFARSRTGGVATSTLGAGDLDDGTGVSAGCLELVMPDGGYGHCYLPNGATALVCARGQCVPR
;
A
#
# COMPACT_ATOMS: atom_id res chain seq x y z
N MET A 1 3.51 32.63 81.91
CA MET A 1 2.58 31.89 81.03
C MET A 1 2.02 30.70 81.80
N ASN A 2 0.70 30.50 81.82
CA ASN A 2 0.09 29.32 82.45
C ASN A 2 0.42 28.06 81.62
N LYS A 3 0.49 26.87 82.24
CA LYS A 3 0.80 25.59 81.55
C LYS A 3 -0.09 25.36 80.32
N GLN A 4 -1.37 25.74 80.42
CA GLN A 4 -2.35 25.71 79.33
C GLN A 4 -1.89 26.50 78.08
N GLY A 5 -1.34 27.71 78.24
CA GLY A 5 -0.80 28.50 77.13
C GLY A 5 0.44 27.90 76.48
N GLN A 6 1.27 27.15 77.22
CA GLN A 6 2.42 26.43 76.64
C GLN A 6 1.98 25.21 75.82
N HIS A 7 0.96 24.46 76.26
CA HIS A 7 0.40 23.35 75.50
C HIS A 7 -0.26 23.82 74.20
N PHE A 8 -1.01 24.92 74.26
CA PHE A 8 -1.61 25.54 73.07
C PHE A 8 -0.55 25.98 72.05
N LEU A 9 0.49 26.68 72.50
CA LEU A 9 1.57 27.13 71.62
C LEU A 9 2.35 25.96 71.00
N THR A 10 2.51 24.86 71.73
CA THR A 10 3.18 23.64 71.24
C THR A 10 2.31 22.91 70.20
N ALA A 11 1.00 22.82 70.43
CA ALA A 11 0.06 22.24 69.49
C ALA A 11 -0.02 23.04 68.18
N VAL A 12 -0.03 24.38 68.27
CA VAL A 12 0.00 25.26 67.09
C VAL A 12 1.30 25.09 66.30
N LYS A 13 2.46 25.02 66.96
CA LYS A 13 3.75 24.76 66.30
C LYS A 13 3.76 23.42 65.57
N PHE A 14 3.25 22.37 66.21
CA PHE A 14 3.16 21.04 65.61
C PHE A 14 2.23 21.03 64.40
N LEU A 15 1.07 21.68 64.50
CA LEU A 15 0.11 21.81 63.40
C LEU A 15 0.71 22.54 62.19
N VAL A 16 1.42 23.64 62.42
CA VAL A 16 2.08 24.41 61.34
C VAL A 16 3.14 23.57 60.63
N VAL A 17 3.93 22.77 61.36
CA VAL A 17 4.93 21.88 60.78
C VAL A 17 4.28 20.77 59.94
N VAL A 18 3.21 20.15 60.45
CA VAL A 18 2.50 19.07 59.73
C VAL A 18 1.84 19.60 58.45
N ILE A 19 1.16 20.74 58.52
CA ILE A 19 0.55 21.38 57.34
C ILE A 19 1.63 21.80 56.34
N GLY A 20 2.73 22.39 56.81
CA GLY A 20 3.86 22.78 55.96
C GLY A 20 4.47 21.60 55.23
N ALA A 21 4.71 20.47 55.92
CA ALA A 21 5.23 19.25 55.32
C ALA A 21 4.28 18.62 54.29
N LEU A 22 2.97 18.63 54.57
CA LEU A 22 1.95 18.15 53.64
C LEU A 22 1.90 18.98 52.36
N LEU A 23 1.93 20.32 52.49
CA LEU A 23 1.95 21.21 51.33
C LEU A 23 3.22 21.06 50.51
N MET A 24 4.38 20.90 51.16
CA MET A 24 5.65 20.66 50.46
C MET A 24 5.63 19.35 49.69
N SER A 25 5.14 18.27 50.31
CA SER A 25 5.05 16.95 49.66
C SER A 25 4.08 16.97 48.48
N VAL A 26 2.91 17.60 48.62
CA VAL A 26 1.97 17.79 47.49
C VAL A 26 2.60 18.63 46.38
N GLY A 27 3.32 19.70 46.72
CA GLY A 27 4.01 20.56 45.74
C GLY A 27 5.09 19.81 44.96
N ILE A 28 5.89 18.98 45.63
CA ILE A 28 6.92 18.14 45.00
C ILE A 28 6.28 17.10 44.07
N ILE A 29 5.22 16.42 44.52
CA ILE A 29 4.52 15.41 43.71
C ILE A 29 3.87 16.05 42.47
N TYR A 30 3.24 17.22 42.63
CA TYR A 30 2.62 17.93 41.51
C TYR A 30 3.66 18.38 40.48
N ALA A 31 4.81 18.90 40.93
CA ALA A 31 5.92 19.27 40.05
C ALA A 31 6.58 18.06 39.37
N ALA A 32 6.65 16.92 40.05
CA ALA A 32 7.25 15.70 39.50
C ALA A 32 6.36 14.98 38.48
N THR A 33 5.03 15.16 38.56
CA THR A 33 4.07 14.45 37.70
C THR A 33 3.59 15.28 36.50
N THR A 34 3.91 16.58 36.44
CA THR A 34 3.50 17.48 35.36
C THR A 34 4.68 17.89 34.51
N ILE A 35 4.96 17.12 33.44
CA ILE A 35 5.82 17.61 32.37
C ILE A 35 5.00 18.65 31.59
N GLY A 36 5.55 19.86 31.44
CA GLY A 36 4.83 20.97 30.79
C GLY A 36 4.35 20.65 29.38
N THR A 37 3.49 21.52 28.83
CA THR A 37 2.84 21.32 27.52
C THR A 37 3.80 21.22 26.33
N ASN A 38 5.08 21.54 26.51
CA ASN A 38 6.11 21.48 25.48
C ASN A 38 7.37 20.82 26.04
N ILE A 39 7.75 19.67 25.46
CA ILE A 39 9.05 19.03 25.71
C ILE A 39 9.95 19.41 24.53
N ASN A 40 10.89 20.34 24.76
CA ASN A 40 11.94 20.64 23.79
C ASN A 40 13.21 19.88 24.20
N THR A 41 13.62 18.90 23.41
CA THR A 41 14.85 18.15 23.65
C THR A 41 15.81 18.39 22.48
N THR A 42 17.11 18.48 22.79
CA THR A 42 18.17 18.60 21.77
C THR A 42 18.81 17.24 21.45
N GLY A 43 18.20 16.15 21.92
CA GLY A 43 18.74 14.79 21.83
C GLY A 43 17.63 13.76 21.70
N THR A 44 17.99 12.48 21.79
CA THR A 44 17.02 11.38 21.67
C THR A 44 16.05 11.39 22.84
N THR A 45 14.75 11.55 22.55
CA THR A 45 13.67 11.27 23.50
C THR A 45 13.28 9.81 23.36
N THR A 46 13.68 8.96 24.30
CA THR A 46 13.14 7.61 24.42
C THR A 46 11.83 7.68 25.18
N LEU A 47 10.73 7.28 24.54
CA LEU A 47 9.45 7.05 25.21
C LEU A 47 9.34 5.53 25.48
N GLY A 48 9.35 5.16 26.76
CA GLY A 48 9.32 3.77 27.24
C GLY A 48 10.49 3.46 28.18
N ASP A 49 10.22 2.74 29.28
CA ASP A 49 11.21 2.46 30.34
C ASP A 49 11.96 1.12 30.21
N GLY A 50 11.56 0.26 29.26
CA GLY A 50 12.23 -1.00 28.95
C GLY A 50 11.24 -2.14 28.76
N THR A 51 11.36 -2.87 27.64
CA THR A 51 10.62 -4.11 27.31
C THR A 51 9.11 -4.11 27.65
N GLY A 52 8.28 -3.75 26.67
CA GLY A 52 6.83 -3.99 26.71
C GLY A 52 5.94 -2.78 26.98
N ASP A 53 6.51 -1.58 27.03
CA ASP A 53 5.74 -0.35 27.21
C ASP A 53 4.91 -0.01 25.96
N THR A 54 3.60 0.14 26.16
CA THR A 54 2.69 0.62 25.10
C THR A 54 2.67 2.14 25.14
N VAL A 55 3.55 2.79 24.36
CA VAL A 55 3.52 4.25 24.20
C VAL A 55 2.31 4.63 23.35
N THR A 56 1.23 5.04 24.00
CA THR A 56 0.05 5.56 23.30
C THR A 56 0.24 7.05 23.02
N ILE A 57 0.70 7.38 21.81
CA ILE A 57 0.74 8.77 21.34
C ILE A 57 -0.67 9.15 20.87
N ASN A 58 -1.51 9.66 21.77
CA ASN A 58 -2.75 10.36 21.41
C ASN A 58 -2.46 11.79 20.91
N GLY A 59 -1.44 11.92 20.06
CA GLY A 59 -0.95 13.20 19.54
C GLY A 59 -1.20 13.30 18.04
N HIS A 60 -1.75 14.43 17.60
CA HIS A 60 -1.78 14.77 16.18
C HIS A 60 -0.39 15.32 15.78
N ILE A 61 0.39 14.53 15.05
CA ILE A 61 1.67 14.98 14.50
C ILE A 61 1.36 15.73 13.20
N THR A 62 1.40 17.07 13.26
CA THR A 62 1.09 17.93 12.11
C THR A 62 2.22 17.99 11.08
N ALA A 63 3.46 17.73 11.51
CA ALA A 63 4.63 17.64 10.64
C ALA A 63 5.70 16.77 11.30
N ALA A 64 5.99 15.61 10.72
CA ALA A 64 7.16 14.80 11.07
C ALA A 64 8.15 14.86 9.90
N THR A 65 9.37 15.34 10.17
CA THR A 65 10.48 15.26 9.23
C THR A 65 11.54 14.36 9.81
N THR A 66 11.83 13.24 9.15
CA THR A 66 12.95 12.38 9.51
C THR A 66 14.06 12.57 8.48
N THR A 67 15.31 12.72 8.95
CA THR A 67 16.50 12.66 8.10
C THR A 67 17.06 11.24 7.99
N GLY A 68 16.55 10.32 8.82
CA GLY A 68 16.77 8.88 8.75
C GLY A 68 15.48 8.11 8.54
N ASN A 69 15.50 6.80 8.83
CA ASN A 69 14.37 5.91 8.58
C ASN A 69 13.27 6.09 9.64
N LEU A 70 12.01 6.12 9.19
CA LEU A 70 10.84 5.98 10.05
C LEU A 70 10.43 4.50 10.08
N VAL A 71 10.51 3.88 11.25
CA VAL A 71 10.04 2.49 11.46
C VAL A 71 8.71 2.52 12.20
N VAL A 72 7.70 1.88 11.64
CA VAL A 72 6.36 1.77 12.26
C VAL A 72 5.99 0.28 12.31
N GLY A 73 5.96 -0.33 13.49
CA GLY A 73 5.75 -1.78 13.65
C GLY A 73 5.84 -2.27 15.10
N ILE A 74 5.52 -3.55 15.35
CA ILE A 74 5.38 -4.11 16.71
C ILE A 74 6.35 -5.25 17.10
N ASP A 75 7.24 -5.75 16.23
CA ASP A 75 8.26 -6.74 16.65
C ASP A 75 9.47 -6.84 15.70
N THR A 76 10.62 -7.24 16.26
CA THR A 76 11.96 -7.52 15.73
C THR A 76 12.42 -6.67 14.55
N LEU A 77 13.15 -5.60 14.89
CA LEU A 77 13.89 -4.73 13.96
C LEU A 77 14.81 -5.55 13.04
N ALA A 78 14.33 -5.92 11.86
CA ALA A 78 15.22 -5.93 10.71
C ALA A 78 15.62 -4.46 10.48
N THR A 79 16.93 -4.17 10.43
CA THR A 79 17.41 -2.82 10.15
C THR A 79 16.75 -2.34 8.86
N PRO A 80 15.88 -1.31 8.89
CA PRO A 80 15.22 -0.82 7.69
C PRO A 80 16.29 -0.40 6.67
N THR A 81 16.24 -0.96 5.47
CA THR A 81 17.12 -0.56 4.36
C THR A 81 16.51 0.59 3.54
N SER A 82 15.31 1.07 3.91
CA SER A 82 14.52 2.10 3.22
C SER A 82 13.94 3.13 4.20
N SER A 83 13.46 4.27 3.66
CA SER A 83 12.97 5.43 4.43
C SER A 83 11.71 5.16 5.27
N LEU A 84 10.88 4.20 4.88
CA LEU A 84 9.71 3.73 5.62
C LEU A 84 9.62 2.20 5.52
N SER A 85 9.56 1.51 6.66
CA SER A 85 9.35 0.07 6.73
C SER A 85 8.24 -0.28 7.73
N VAL A 86 7.22 -0.99 7.27
CA VAL A 86 6.04 -1.39 8.06
C VAL A 86 6.00 -2.91 8.15
N PHE A 87 6.10 -3.45 9.36
CA PHE A 87 6.23 -4.89 9.61
C PHE A 87 5.09 -5.46 10.46
N GLY A 88 4.89 -6.78 10.37
CA GLY A 88 4.12 -7.56 11.34
C GLY A 88 2.59 -7.53 11.17
N GLY A 89 2.08 -7.43 9.93
CA GLY A 89 0.64 -7.37 9.70
C GLY A 89 -0.02 -6.09 10.22
N LEU A 90 0.78 -5.05 10.51
CA LEU A 90 0.28 -3.76 10.94
C LEU A 90 -0.35 -3.04 9.74
N HIS A 91 -1.68 -2.88 9.77
CA HIS A 91 -2.33 -1.91 8.92
C HIS A 91 -1.86 -0.51 9.32
N VAL A 92 -1.11 0.18 8.44
CA VAL A 92 -0.80 1.63 8.60
C VAL A 92 -2.11 2.42 8.75
N PHE A 93 -3.17 1.95 8.09
CA PHE A 93 -4.50 2.53 8.13
C PHE A 93 -5.52 1.46 8.54
N ARG A 94 -6.23 1.66 9.67
CA ARG A 94 -7.36 0.79 10.08
C ARG A 94 -8.64 1.02 9.24
N GLY A 95 -8.55 1.80 8.18
CA GLY A 95 -9.64 2.22 7.30
C GLY A 95 -9.10 2.60 5.92
N VAL A 96 -9.82 3.47 5.21
CA VAL A 96 -9.41 3.93 3.87
C VAL A 96 -8.23 4.90 3.99
N ALA A 97 -7.11 4.57 3.35
CA ALA A 97 -6.06 5.54 3.08
C ALA A 97 -6.55 6.50 1.99
N THR A 98 -6.63 7.79 2.30
CA THR A 98 -6.98 8.82 1.32
C THR A 98 -5.85 9.84 1.26
N THR A 99 -5.55 10.34 0.06
CA THR A 99 -4.61 11.45 -0.15
C THR A 99 -5.37 12.54 -0.90
N SER A 100 -5.14 13.82 -0.53
CA SER A 100 -5.68 14.96 -1.29
C SER A 100 -4.80 15.31 -2.49
N ASP A 101 -3.51 14.95 -2.39
CA ASP A 101 -2.47 15.26 -3.36
C ASP A 101 -2.07 13.94 -4.03
N ALA A 102 -0.98 13.31 -3.59
CA ALA A 102 -0.52 12.01 -4.07
C ALA A 102 0.20 11.18 -3.01
N LEU A 103 0.26 9.87 -3.21
CA LEU A 103 1.20 8.96 -2.56
C LEU A 103 2.31 8.58 -3.54
N TRP A 104 3.55 8.97 -3.23
CA TRP A 104 4.74 8.57 -3.99
C TRP A 104 5.50 7.49 -3.21
N VAL A 105 5.60 6.30 -3.80
CA VAL A 105 6.40 5.17 -3.28
C VAL A 105 7.65 5.02 -4.13
N GLY A 106 8.80 5.43 -3.61
CA GLY A 106 10.08 5.43 -4.32
C GLY A 106 11.00 6.55 -3.84
N SER A 107 12.24 6.57 -4.29
CA SER A 107 13.25 7.56 -3.86
C SER A 107 13.75 8.47 -4.98
N ALA A 108 13.37 8.18 -6.23
CA ALA A 108 13.79 8.94 -7.40
C ALA A 108 12.72 8.87 -8.51
N GLY A 109 13.05 9.43 -9.68
CA GLY A 109 12.24 9.37 -10.89
C GLY A 109 11.58 10.69 -11.25
N THR A 110 10.94 10.71 -12.42
CA THR A 110 10.11 11.82 -12.88
C THR A 110 8.73 11.27 -13.17
N VAL A 111 7.73 11.79 -12.47
CA VAL A 111 6.33 11.47 -12.72
C VAL A 111 5.91 12.25 -13.97
N SER A 112 5.59 11.53 -15.04
CA SER A 112 5.31 12.12 -16.35
C SER A 112 3.87 11.91 -16.83
N GLN A 113 3.09 11.09 -16.14
CA GLN A 113 1.71 10.71 -16.51
C GLN A 113 0.67 11.11 -15.46
N LEU A 114 1.11 11.56 -14.28
CA LEU A 114 0.26 11.99 -13.18
C LEU A 114 0.57 13.46 -12.89
N ASP A 115 -0.44 14.22 -12.44
CA ASP A 115 -0.27 15.60 -12.00
C ASP A 115 0.09 15.69 -10.51
N LEU A 116 0.07 14.55 -9.81
CA LEU A 116 0.33 14.40 -8.38
C LEU A 116 -0.68 15.18 -7.52
N ALA A 117 -1.92 15.25 -7.99
CA ALA A 117 -3.03 15.88 -7.29
C ALA A 117 -4.25 14.94 -7.21
N GLY A 118 -5.16 15.23 -6.28
CA GLY A 118 -6.48 14.60 -6.26
C GLY A 118 -6.52 13.12 -5.88
N GLY A 119 -5.46 12.57 -5.26
CA GLY A 119 -5.46 11.20 -4.78
C GLY A 119 -4.52 10.25 -5.54
N ASP A 120 -3.60 10.77 -6.35
CA ASP A 120 -2.74 9.97 -7.21
C ASP A 120 -1.87 8.98 -6.43
N LEU A 121 -1.58 7.82 -7.03
CA LEU A 121 -0.60 6.85 -6.54
C LEU A 121 0.50 6.65 -7.59
N TYR A 122 1.73 7.03 -7.23
CA TYR A 122 2.92 6.74 -8.01
C TYR A 122 3.77 5.70 -7.29
N VAL A 123 4.12 4.61 -7.97
CA VAL A 123 5.05 3.59 -7.49
C VAL A 123 6.21 3.49 -8.45
N GLN A 124 7.43 3.66 -7.94
CA GLN A 124 8.65 3.51 -8.71
C GLN A 124 9.04 2.03 -8.81
N ASN A 125 9.22 1.55 -10.04
CA ASN A 125 9.54 0.15 -10.38
C ASN A 125 8.35 -0.79 -10.21
N ASP A 126 8.36 -1.66 -9.19
CA ASP A 126 7.47 -2.81 -9.10
C ASP A 126 6.37 -2.60 -8.06
N ALA A 127 5.17 -3.09 -8.37
CA ALA A 127 4.05 -3.18 -7.43
C ALA A 127 3.51 -4.62 -7.44
N GLU A 128 3.38 -5.20 -6.25
CA GLU A 128 2.79 -6.53 -6.06
C GLU A 128 1.43 -6.40 -5.37
N ILE A 129 0.46 -7.18 -5.85
CA ILE A 129 -0.91 -7.23 -5.34
C ILE A 129 -1.26 -8.71 -5.26
N ASP A 130 -1.42 -9.25 -4.04
CA ASP A 130 -1.64 -10.69 -3.81
C ASP A 130 -2.93 -11.23 -4.46
N ASN A 131 -3.90 -10.35 -4.67
CA ASN A 131 -5.21 -10.71 -5.19
C ASN A 131 -5.59 -9.77 -6.35
N ASN A 132 -6.85 -9.32 -6.43
CA ASN A 132 -7.35 -8.56 -7.55
C ASN A 132 -6.96 -7.07 -7.49
N LEU A 133 -6.52 -6.52 -8.63
CA LEU A 133 -6.48 -5.09 -8.88
C LEU A 133 -7.81 -4.65 -9.52
N PHE A 134 -8.52 -3.73 -8.87
CA PHE A 134 -9.72 -3.10 -9.42
C PHE A 134 -9.38 -1.69 -9.88
N VAL A 135 -9.54 -1.42 -11.18
CA VAL A 135 -9.38 -0.08 -11.77
C VAL A 135 -10.75 0.43 -12.20
N GLN A 136 -11.11 1.62 -11.74
CA GLN A 136 -12.29 2.33 -12.23
C GLN A 136 -11.85 3.31 -13.32
N GLY A 137 -12.54 3.31 -14.46
CA GLY A 137 -12.19 4.17 -15.60
C GLY A 137 -11.22 3.50 -16.58
N TYR A 138 -10.22 4.24 -17.04
CA TYR A 138 -9.27 3.78 -18.06
C TYR A 138 -8.01 3.17 -17.42
N ALA A 139 -7.60 2.00 -17.90
CA ALA A 139 -6.31 1.39 -17.60
C ALA A 139 -5.44 1.39 -18.87
N SER A 140 -4.22 1.91 -18.78
CA SER A 140 -3.28 1.94 -19.90
C SER A 140 -1.85 1.67 -19.43
N THR A 141 -1.07 0.98 -20.25
CA THR A 141 0.38 0.82 -20.10
C THR A 141 1.10 1.39 -21.32
N THR A 142 2.31 1.92 -21.11
CA THR A 142 3.21 2.34 -22.20
C THR A 142 4.14 1.24 -22.68
N GLY A 143 4.24 0.15 -21.91
CA GLY A 143 5.05 -1.03 -22.22
C GLY A 143 4.16 -2.26 -22.41
N ASP A 144 4.70 -3.43 -22.06
CA ASP A 144 4.00 -4.70 -22.21
C ASP A 144 2.98 -4.92 -21.08
N LEU A 145 1.84 -5.52 -21.42
CA LEU A 145 0.93 -6.15 -20.47
C LEU A 145 1.07 -7.66 -20.60
N ILE A 146 1.61 -8.30 -19.57
CA ILE A 146 1.83 -9.76 -19.54
C ILE A 146 0.91 -10.37 -18.49
N VAL A 147 0.03 -11.29 -18.91
CA VAL A 147 -0.82 -12.07 -18.01
C VAL A 147 -0.31 -13.51 -17.97
N LYS A 148 0.21 -13.95 -16.83
CA LYS A 148 0.72 -15.32 -16.64
C LYS A 148 -0.31 -16.16 -15.88
N GLY A 149 -0.64 -17.34 -16.41
CA GLY A 149 -1.49 -18.32 -15.71
C GLY A 149 -2.95 -17.89 -15.51
N GLY A 150 -3.49 -17.02 -16.37
CA GLY A 150 -4.86 -16.53 -16.27
C GLY A 150 -5.46 -16.14 -17.63
N THR A 151 -6.68 -15.58 -17.60
CA THR A 151 -7.44 -15.17 -18.78
C THR A 151 -7.54 -13.64 -18.84
N ILE A 152 -7.35 -13.07 -20.03
CA ILE A 152 -7.79 -11.70 -20.31
C ILE A 152 -9.27 -11.77 -20.73
N ASP A 153 -10.17 -11.42 -19.82
CA ASP A 153 -11.61 -11.29 -20.10
C ASP A 153 -11.98 -9.81 -20.25
N LEU A 154 -12.60 -9.46 -21.38
CA LEU A 154 -12.99 -8.10 -21.74
C LEU A 154 -14.51 -7.97 -21.76
N THR A 155 -15.11 -8.09 -20.58
CA THR A 155 -16.55 -7.97 -20.37
C THR A 155 -16.98 -6.51 -20.22
N THR A 156 -18.12 -6.17 -20.81
CA THR A 156 -18.76 -4.85 -20.74
C THR A 156 -20.23 -5.01 -20.38
N SER A 157 -20.80 -4.04 -19.67
CA SER A 157 -22.24 -3.95 -19.43
C SER A 157 -23.01 -3.28 -20.57
N THR A 158 -22.30 -2.76 -21.59
CA THR A 158 -22.88 -2.08 -22.77
C THR A 158 -22.61 -2.90 -24.03
N ALA A 159 -23.45 -2.76 -25.06
CA ALA A 159 -23.55 -3.74 -26.17
C ALA A 159 -22.27 -3.98 -27.02
N THR A 160 -21.17 -3.26 -26.82
CA THR A 160 -19.96 -3.41 -27.63
C THR A 160 -18.67 -3.32 -26.82
N THR A 161 -17.92 -4.42 -26.75
CA THR A 161 -16.46 -4.35 -26.58
C THR A 161 -15.84 -4.41 -27.97
N THR A 162 -15.02 -3.42 -28.35
CA THR A 162 -14.18 -3.52 -29.54
C THR A 162 -12.79 -3.96 -29.12
N VAL A 163 -12.54 -5.26 -29.14
CA VAL A 163 -11.18 -5.81 -29.00
C VAL A 163 -10.54 -5.80 -30.38
N GLY A 164 -9.37 -5.19 -30.50
CA GLY A 164 -8.63 -5.17 -31.75
C GLY A 164 -7.13 -5.12 -31.51
N ILE A 165 -6.39 -5.80 -32.38
CA ILE A 165 -4.93 -5.68 -32.43
C ILE A 165 -4.62 -4.62 -33.49
N PHE A 166 -4.33 -3.40 -33.04
CA PHE A 166 -4.10 -2.26 -33.92
C PHE A 166 -2.60 -1.95 -34.02
N ALA A 167 -1.98 -2.37 -35.13
CA ALA A 167 -0.65 -1.87 -35.52
C ALA A 167 -0.78 -0.45 -36.08
N ARG A 168 -0.26 0.56 -35.38
CA ARG A 168 -0.21 1.94 -35.87
C ARG A 168 1.21 2.46 -35.83
N SER A 169 1.75 2.84 -36.98
CA SER A 169 3.02 3.55 -37.05
C SER A 169 2.79 5.04 -36.85
N ARG A 170 3.32 5.61 -35.76
CA ARG A 170 3.17 7.04 -35.46
C ARG A 170 4.25 7.92 -36.11
N THR A 171 5.33 7.31 -36.60
CA THR A 171 6.53 8.01 -37.13
C THR A 171 7.14 7.34 -38.38
N GLY A 172 6.33 6.70 -39.23
CA GLY A 172 6.78 6.19 -40.53
C GLY A 172 7.56 4.86 -40.49
N GLY A 173 7.62 4.17 -39.36
CA GLY A 173 8.11 2.79 -39.26
C GLY A 173 7.10 1.73 -39.71
N VAL A 174 7.52 0.47 -39.79
CA VAL A 174 6.61 -0.68 -39.99
C VAL A 174 6.03 -1.05 -38.62
N ALA A 175 4.70 -1.02 -38.49
CA ALA A 175 4.01 -1.55 -37.32
C ALA A 175 3.46 -2.94 -37.68
N THR A 176 3.85 -3.95 -36.92
CA THR A 176 3.32 -5.32 -37.03
C THR A 176 2.46 -5.63 -35.83
N SER A 177 1.46 -6.48 -36.03
CA SER A 177 0.59 -7.01 -34.99
C SER A 177 0.40 -8.48 -35.27
N THR A 178 0.59 -9.31 -34.25
CA THR A 178 0.50 -10.76 -34.37
C THR A 178 -0.49 -11.28 -33.35
N LEU A 179 -1.47 -12.05 -33.80
CA LEU A 179 -2.28 -12.90 -32.94
C LEU A 179 -1.73 -14.32 -33.03
N GLY A 180 -1.13 -14.80 -31.95
CA GLY A 180 -0.81 -16.22 -31.78
C GLY A 180 -1.96 -16.90 -31.06
N ALA A 181 -2.42 -18.04 -31.58
CA ALA A 181 -3.36 -18.92 -30.91
C ALA A 181 -2.75 -20.32 -30.84
N GLY A 182 -2.44 -20.77 -29.63
CA GLY A 182 -1.81 -22.05 -29.33
C GLY A 182 -0.30 -21.99 -29.10
N ASP A 183 0.23 -23.09 -28.55
CA ASP A 183 1.65 -23.31 -28.25
C ASP A 183 2.19 -24.51 -29.05
N LEU A 184 3.48 -24.51 -29.40
CA LEU A 184 4.16 -25.62 -30.09
C LEU A 184 4.88 -26.58 -29.13
N ASP A 185 4.89 -26.29 -27.82
CA ASP A 185 5.78 -26.95 -26.85
C ASP A 185 5.28 -28.28 -26.25
N ASP A 186 4.27 -28.95 -26.81
CA ASP A 186 3.81 -30.27 -26.30
C ASP A 186 4.57 -31.49 -26.87
N GLY A 187 5.49 -31.27 -27.83
CA GLY A 187 6.24 -32.34 -28.47
C GLY A 187 5.41 -33.29 -29.35
N THR A 188 4.12 -32.99 -29.61
CA THR A 188 3.22 -33.81 -30.45
C THR A 188 3.04 -33.25 -31.86
N GLY A 189 3.62 -32.08 -32.17
CA GLY A 189 3.72 -31.55 -33.53
C GLY A 189 2.44 -30.90 -34.05
N VAL A 190 1.49 -30.54 -33.19
CA VAL A 190 0.35 -29.68 -33.55
C VAL A 190 0.31 -28.53 -32.57
N SER A 191 0.04 -27.30 -33.03
CA SER A 191 -0.14 -26.20 -32.09
C SER A 191 -1.35 -26.49 -31.20
N ALA A 192 -1.15 -26.55 -29.88
CA ALA A 192 -2.20 -26.75 -28.90
C ALA A 192 -3.00 -25.44 -28.75
N GLY A 193 -3.87 -25.15 -29.73
CA GLY A 193 -4.77 -24.00 -29.70
C GLY A 193 -5.47 -23.75 -31.03
N CYS A 194 -6.61 -23.07 -30.95
CA CYS A 194 -7.36 -22.63 -32.12
C CYS A 194 -8.06 -21.32 -31.82
N LEU A 195 -8.42 -20.61 -32.89
CA LEU A 195 -9.28 -19.44 -32.81
C LEU A 195 -10.73 -19.92 -32.87
N GLU A 196 -11.45 -19.84 -31.76
CA GLU A 196 -12.89 -20.06 -31.72
C GLU A 196 -13.65 -18.78 -32.08
N LEU A 197 -14.66 -18.92 -32.93
CA LEU A 197 -15.48 -17.83 -33.45
C LEU A 197 -16.96 -18.21 -33.27
N VAL A 198 -17.77 -17.26 -32.82
CA VAL A 198 -19.23 -17.42 -32.81
C VAL A 198 -19.78 -17.10 -34.19
N MET A 199 -20.57 -18.02 -34.74
CA MET A 199 -21.20 -17.88 -36.05
C MET A 199 -22.54 -17.13 -35.97
N PRO A 200 -23.05 -16.55 -37.08
CA PRO A 200 -24.31 -15.83 -37.08
C PRO A 200 -25.54 -16.65 -36.66
N ASP A 201 -25.48 -17.98 -36.76
CA ASP A 201 -26.54 -18.89 -36.33
C ASP A 201 -26.47 -19.24 -34.83
N GLY A 202 -25.56 -18.62 -34.07
CA GLY A 202 -25.32 -18.89 -32.65
C GLY A 202 -24.48 -20.15 -32.41
N GLY A 203 -24.05 -20.86 -33.45
CA GLY A 203 -23.10 -21.96 -33.34
C GLY A 203 -21.66 -21.49 -33.19
N TYR A 204 -20.74 -22.42 -32.96
CA TYR A 204 -19.30 -22.16 -32.91
C TYR A 204 -18.61 -22.67 -34.18
N GLY A 205 -17.62 -21.92 -34.65
CA GLY A 205 -16.61 -22.37 -35.60
C GLY A 205 -15.23 -22.23 -34.98
N HIS A 206 -14.26 -22.99 -35.45
CA HIS A 206 -12.88 -22.87 -35.00
C HIS A 206 -11.93 -22.87 -36.19
N CYS A 207 -10.80 -22.19 -36.05
CA CYS A 207 -9.72 -22.17 -37.03
C CYS A 207 -8.40 -22.59 -36.38
N TYR A 208 -7.65 -23.48 -37.02
CA TYR A 208 -6.38 -24.02 -36.51
C TYR A 208 -5.37 -24.23 -37.64
N LEU A 209 -4.10 -24.43 -37.30
CA LEU A 209 -3.05 -24.78 -38.26
C LEU A 209 -2.69 -26.27 -38.11
N PRO A 210 -3.04 -27.14 -39.08
CA PRO A 210 -2.63 -28.54 -39.05
C PRO A 210 -1.10 -28.70 -39.12
N ASN A 211 -0.57 -29.81 -38.58
CA ASN A 211 0.86 -30.12 -38.68
C ASN A 211 1.34 -30.10 -40.14
N GLY A 212 2.41 -29.37 -40.42
CA GLY A 212 3.02 -29.24 -41.74
C GLY A 212 2.21 -28.43 -42.76
N ALA A 213 1.10 -27.80 -42.35
CA ALA A 213 0.30 -26.95 -43.22
C ALA A 213 0.88 -25.53 -43.30
N THR A 214 0.59 -24.85 -44.42
CA THR A 214 0.98 -23.45 -44.68
C THR A 214 -0.19 -22.47 -44.58
N ALA A 215 -1.39 -22.96 -44.24
CA ALA A 215 -2.61 -22.17 -44.19
C ALA A 215 -3.54 -22.64 -43.05
N LEU A 216 -4.28 -21.71 -42.46
CA LEU A 216 -5.33 -22.02 -41.49
C LEU A 216 -6.46 -22.84 -42.13
N VAL A 217 -6.98 -23.79 -41.38
CA VAL A 217 -8.19 -24.56 -41.69
C VAL A 217 -9.27 -24.16 -40.70
N CYS A 218 -10.46 -23.84 -41.18
CA CYS A 218 -11.62 -23.53 -40.35
C CYS A 218 -12.74 -24.56 -40.54
N ALA A 219 -13.40 -24.95 -39.45
CA ALA A 219 -14.50 -25.92 -39.45
C ALA A 219 -15.59 -25.53 -38.44
N ARG A 220 -16.78 -26.16 -38.55
CA ARG A 220 -17.83 -26.04 -37.53
C ARG A 220 -17.44 -26.81 -36.26
N GLY A 221 -17.87 -26.30 -35.12
CA GLY A 221 -17.63 -26.87 -33.79
C GLY A 221 -16.75 -25.95 -32.94
N GLN A 222 -16.65 -26.29 -31.65
CA GLN A 222 -15.81 -25.59 -30.68
C GLN A 222 -14.34 -26.00 -30.80
N CYS A 223 -13.46 -25.16 -30.26
CA CYS A 223 -12.10 -25.53 -29.97
C CYS A 223 -12.07 -26.72 -29.01
N VAL A 224 -11.53 -27.85 -29.46
CA VAL A 224 -11.41 -29.06 -28.63
C VAL A 224 -10.02 -29.06 -28.00
N PRO A 225 -9.90 -29.11 -26.67
CA PRO A 225 -8.62 -29.43 -26.04
C PRO A 225 -8.19 -30.80 -26.55
N ARG A 226 -7.00 -30.89 -27.15
CA ARG A 226 -6.38 -32.18 -27.47
C ARG A 226 -5.27 -32.46 -26.49
#